data_AF-A0A963J480-F1
#
_entry.id   AF-A0A963J480-F1
#
_cell.length_a   1.000
_cell.length_b   1.000
_cell.length_c   1.000
_cell.angle_alpha   90.00
_cell.angle_beta   90.00
_cell.angle_gamma   90.00
#
_symmetry.space_group_name_H-M   'P 1'
#
loop_
_entity.id
_entity.type
_entity.pdbx_description
1 polymer ?
#
loop_
_entity_poly.entity_id
_entity_poly.type
_entity_poly.pdbx_seq_one_letter_code
_entity_poly.pdbx_strand_id
1 'polypeptide(L)'
;MRAALWLLALFGVAVAAALFAGNNQGTVTLFWPPYRIDLSLNMVVLSLTVGFATLYAALRGLAALLELPRQALRWRLQQKERAMHGALLDALAQLLAGRFLRSRKAALAALEQESALQHANASVPHGSQLRTLAHMVAAETSHALQDRSQREHHLNQALGHTAERRSTQTQELREGAHMRAARWSLDDRDADAALERLASLPQGAARRTLALRIKLKAARLSGHTQEALDTARLLGKHRAFSATAAQSIVRGLATELIHNAHDPAQLQSTWQSLEASERAMPELAIQAAQRLAQLGGSAEQVRQWLLPVWQHMVDLPNALAEHHALKLVQALEAGLHDLDAAWLARIESAQQANPRDTRLQYLAGMACAQRQL
;
A
#
# COMPACT_ATOMS: atom_id res chain seq x y z
N MET A 1 39.57 16.39 36.39
CA MET A 1 40.98 16.43 35.91
C MET A 1 41.30 17.67 35.07
N ARG A 2 40.62 17.94 33.94
CA ARG A 2 40.93 19.11 33.08
C ARG A 2 40.77 20.49 33.75
N ALA A 3 39.75 20.68 34.58
CA ALA A 3 39.53 21.94 35.30
C ALA A 3 40.59 22.23 36.39
N ALA A 4 41.08 21.18 37.08
CA ALA A 4 42.10 21.31 38.13
C ALA A 4 43.47 21.68 37.55
N LEU A 5 43.86 21.08 36.42
CA LEU A 5 45.09 21.44 35.69
C LEU A 5 45.03 22.89 35.17
N TRP A 6 43.85 23.36 34.74
CA TRP A 6 43.65 24.74 34.31
C TRP A 6 43.83 25.74 35.45
N LEU A 7 43.31 25.43 36.64
CA LEU A 7 43.51 26.26 37.83
C LEU A 7 44.97 26.30 38.26
N LEU A 8 45.66 25.15 38.26
CA LEU A 8 47.07 25.07 38.63
C LEU A 8 47.95 25.87 37.64
N ALA A 9 47.65 25.81 36.34
CA ALA A 9 48.30 26.63 35.33
C ALA A 9 48.01 28.13 35.51
N LEU A 10 46.75 28.51 35.79
CA LEU A 10 46.36 29.90 36.04
C LEU A 10 47.08 30.49 37.26
N PHE A 11 47.11 29.75 38.38
CA PHE A 11 47.82 30.15 39.59
C PHE A 11 49.33 30.20 39.37
N GLY A 12 49.90 29.25 38.62
CA GLY A 12 51.31 29.26 38.25
C GLY A 12 51.69 30.50 37.45
N VAL A 13 50.88 30.87 36.46
CA VAL A 13 51.06 32.12 35.68
C VAL A 13 50.91 33.36 36.56
N ALA A 14 49.94 33.37 37.48
CA ALA A 14 49.74 34.49 38.41
C ALA A 14 50.93 34.69 39.37
N VAL A 15 51.49 33.60 39.90
CA VAL A 15 52.67 33.64 40.77
C VAL A 15 53.91 34.09 40.00
N ALA A 16 54.12 33.58 38.77
CA ALA A 16 55.22 34.01 37.91
C ALA A 16 55.12 35.51 37.54
N ALA A 17 53.92 35.99 37.24
CA ALA A 17 53.66 37.41 36.96
C ALA A 17 53.88 38.30 38.20
N ALA A 18 53.48 37.85 39.39
CA ALA A 18 53.69 38.57 40.65
C ALA A 18 55.18 38.68 41.02
N LEU A 19 55.95 37.60 40.85
CA LEU A 19 57.40 37.59 41.08
C LEU A 19 58.14 38.51 40.10
N PHE A 20 57.73 38.51 38.82
CA PHE A 20 58.33 39.38 37.80
C PHE A 20 57.99 40.87 38.02
N ALA A 21 56.81 41.17 38.57
CA ALA A 21 56.39 42.53 38.88
C ALA A 21 57.02 43.09 40.19
N GLY A 22 57.39 42.24 41.15
CA GLY A 22 57.79 42.68 42.51
C GLY A 22 59.13 43.43 42.63
N ASN A 23 60.09 43.22 41.72
CA ASN A 23 61.44 43.79 41.81
C ASN A 23 61.91 44.51 40.53
N ASN A 24 60.98 45.04 39.74
CA ASN A 24 61.28 45.64 38.45
C ASN A 24 61.41 47.17 38.54
N GLN A 25 62.64 47.69 38.40
CA GLN A 25 62.93 49.14 38.39
C GLN A 25 62.82 49.76 36.98
N GLY A 26 62.43 48.98 35.97
CA GLY A 26 62.26 49.48 34.60
C GLY A 26 61.23 50.61 34.54
N THR A 27 61.58 51.70 33.86
CA THR A 27 60.69 52.84 33.60
C THR A 27 60.59 53.10 32.10
N VAL A 28 59.41 53.49 31.65
CA VAL A 28 59.13 53.87 30.27
C VAL A 28 58.74 55.34 30.29
N THR A 29 59.51 56.17 29.59
CA THR A 29 59.29 57.61 29.55
C THR A 29 58.71 58.00 28.19
N LEU A 30 57.50 58.57 28.21
CA LEU A 30 56.83 59.06 27.00
C LEU A 30 57.04 60.57 26.94
N PHE A 31 57.75 61.03 25.91
CA PHE A 31 57.95 62.44 25.64
C PHE A 31 56.93 62.94 24.62
N TRP A 32 56.00 63.79 25.06
CA TRP A 32 55.01 64.46 24.21
C TRP A 32 55.03 65.96 24.51
N PRO A 33 55.72 66.81 23.72
CA PRO A 33 55.91 68.22 24.07
C PRO A 33 54.59 68.95 24.38
N PRO A 34 54.47 69.70 25.50
CA PRO A 34 55.47 70.05 26.53
C PRO A 34 55.53 69.09 27.76
N TYR A 35 54.83 67.95 27.72
CA TYR A 35 54.71 67.01 28.84
C TYR A 35 55.70 65.84 28.74
N ARG A 36 56.23 65.42 29.88
CA ARG A 36 56.98 64.17 30.04
C ARG A 36 56.23 63.29 31.02
N ILE A 37 55.86 62.09 30.61
CA ILE A 37 55.13 61.14 31.45
C ILE A 37 56.03 59.92 31.68
N ASP A 38 56.44 59.72 32.92
CA ASP A 38 57.26 58.58 33.32
C ASP A 38 56.35 57.52 33.96
N LEU A 39 56.20 56.36 33.32
CA LEU A 39 55.44 55.21 33.83
C LEU A 39 56.39 54.09 34.27
N SER A 40 56.03 53.33 35.31
CA SER A 40 56.72 52.09 35.61
C SER A 40 56.44 51.05 34.52
N LEU A 41 57.43 50.21 34.20
CA LEU A 41 57.29 49.15 33.19
C LEU A 41 56.11 48.22 33.52
N ASN A 42 55.91 47.92 34.80
CA ASN A 42 54.76 47.14 35.27
C ASN A 42 53.42 47.81 34.95
N MET A 43 53.31 49.14 35.11
CA MET A 43 52.09 49.89 34.79
C MET A 43 51.82 49.88 33.28
N VAL A 44 52.86 49.98 32.45
CA VAL A 44 52.74 49.86 30.99
C VAL A 44 52.28 48.46 30.58
N VAL A 45 52.91 47.40 31.10
CA VAL A 45 52.53 46.01 30.81
C VAL A 45 51.10 45.70 31.26
N LEU A 46 50.71 46.17 32.45
CA LEU A 46 49.34 46.04 32.94
C LEU A 46 48.37 46.78 32.02
N SER A 47 48.67 48.02 31.63
CA SER A 47 47.82 48.81 30.73
C SER A 47 47.67 48.17 29.35
N LEU A 48 48.74 47.57 28.80
CA LEU A 48 48.70 46.82 27.54
C LEU A 48 47.86 45.55 27.68
N THR A 49 48.01 44.83 28.79
CA THR A 49 47.24 43.59 29.03
C THR A 49 45.76 43.89 29.20
N VAL A 50 45.43 44.91 30.00
CA VAL A 50 44.04 45.39 30.18
C VAL A 50 43.50 45.90 28.86
N GLY A 51 44.22 46.78 28.15
CA GLY A 51 43.82 47.31 26.86
C GLY A 51 43.59 46.22 25.81
N PHE A 52 44.47 45.23 25.73
CA PHE A 52 44.30 44.06 24.86
C PHE A 52 43.08 43.23 25.25
N ALA A 53 42.90 42.95 26.54
CA ALA A 53 41.73 42.21 27.04
C ALA A 53 40.42 42.95 26.74
N THR A 54 40.38 44.28 26.92
CA THR A 54 39.24 45.13 26.60
C THR A 54 38.96 45.13 25.09
N LEU A 55 39.98 45.31 24.25
CA LEU A 55 39.85 45.29 22.80
C LEU A 55 39.37 43.92 22.30
N TYR A 56 39.95 42.84 22.81
CA TYR A 56 39.55 41.47 22.48
C TYR A 56 38.10 41.20 22.90
N ALA A 57 37.71 41.61 24.10
CA ALA A 57 36.33 41.49 24.58
C ALA A 57 35.36 42.30 23.71
N ALA A 58 35.72 43.53 23.32
CA ALA A 58 34.93 44.38 22.44
C ALA A 58 34.76 43.76 21.05
N LEU A 59 35.85 43.26 20.44
CA LEU A 59 35.82 42.58 19.14
C LEU A 59 34.99 41.30 19.19
N ARG A 60 35.11 40.51 20.27
CA ARG A 60 34.31 39.29 20.47
C ARG A 60 32.83 39.61 20.70
N GLY A 61 32.53 40.67 21.44
CA GLY A 61 31.18 41.17 21.65
C GLY A 61 30.55 41.62 20.33
N LEU A 62 31.29 42.36 19.51
CA LEU A 62 30.87 42.78 18.18
C LEU A 62 30.63 41.56 17.27
N ALA A 63 31.54 40.59 17.26
CA ALA A 63 31.38 39.35 16.49
C ALA A 63 30.12 38.59 16.92
N ALA A 64 29.87 38.44 18.22
CA ALA A 64 28.65 37.81 18.74
C ALA A 64 27.39 38.57 18.31
N LEU A 65 27.39 39.90 18.42
CA LEU A 65 26.26 40.75 17.99
C LEU A 65 25.97 40.59 16.49
N LEU A 66 27.02 40.47 15.66
CA LEU A 66 26.91 40.22 14.23
C LEU A 66 26.44 38.79 13.89
N GLU A 67 26.66 37.81 14.78
CA GLU A 67 26.22 36.42 14.59
C GLU A 67 24.78 36.15 15.06
N LEU A 68 24.26 36.91 16.04
CA LEU A 68 22.88 36.80 16.54
C LEU A 68 21.79 36.78 15.44
N PRO A 69 21.79 37.66 14.41
CA PRO A 69 20.76 37.61 13.37
C PRO A 69 20.77 36.28 12.60
N ARG A 70 21.96 35.70 12.38
CA ARG A 70 22.10 34.40 11.70
C ARG A 70 21.57 33.26 12.57
N GLN A 71 21.84 33.30 13.88
CA GLN A 71 21.33 32.31 14.83
C GLN A 71 19.79 32.40 14.96
N ALA A 72 19.25 33.61 15.03
CA ALA A 72 17.80 33.83 15.08
C ALA A 72 17.10 33.33 13.81
N LEU A 73 17.69 33.57 12.62
CA LEU A 73 17.18 33.05 11.36
C LEU A 73 17.17 31.52 11.36
N ARG A 74 18.28 30.88 11.75
CA ARG A 74 18.37 29.40 11.84
C ARG A 74 17.34 28.84 12.81
N TRP A 75 17.16 29.47 13.97
CA TRP A 75 16.16 29.05 14.95
C TRP A 75 14.73 29.16 14.39
N ARG A 76 14.41 30.26 13.70
CA ARG A 76 13.10 30.42 13.04
C ARG A 76 12.86 29.37 11.95
N LEU A 77 13.88 29.07 11.15
CA LEU A 77 13.80 28.03 10.11
C LEU A 77 13.59 26.65 10.72
N GLN A 78 14.35 26.29 11.76
CA GLN A 78 14.17 25.03 12.49
C GLN A 78 12.79 24.93 13.14
N GLN A 79 12.26 26.03 13.67
CA GLN A 79 10.92 26.05 14.26
C GLN A 79 9.84 25.80 13.19
N LYS A 80 9.98 26.40 12.01
CA LYS A 80 9.09 26.15 10.86
C LYS A 80 9.18 24.71 10.37
N GLU A 81 10.39 24.16 10.27
CA GLU A 81 10.61 22.75 9.91
C GLU A 81 9.94 21.80 10.90
N ARG A 82 10.12 22.03 12.21
CA ARG A 82 9.44 21.24 13.26
C ARG A 82 7.92 21.38 13.20
N ALA A 83 7.41 22.59 12.95
CA ALA A 83 5.98 22.82 12.81
C ALA A 83 5.41 22.11 11.58
N MET A 84 6.13 22.10 10.45
CA MET A 84 5.77 21.37 9.23
C MET A 84 5.69 19.86 9.49
N HIS A 85 6.71 19.27 10.12
CA HIS A 85 6.70 17.84 10.47
C HIS A 85 5.59 17.51 11.49
N GLY A 86 5.42 18.34 12.51
CA GLY A 86 4.35 18.20 13.50
C GLY A 86 2.97 18.24 12.85
N ALA A 87 2.73 19.18 11.95
CA ALA A 87 1.47 19.30 11.23
C ALA A 87 1.16 18.07 10.36
N LEU A 88 2.16 17.47 9.70
CA LEU A 88 1.97 16.22 8.95
C LEU A 88 1.64 15.04 9.89
N LEU A 89 2.34 14.91 11.02
CA LEU A 89 2.06 13.87 12.01
C LEU A 89 0.64 14.03 12.58
N ASP A 90 0.23 15.24 12.91
CA ASP A 90 -1.13 15.56 13.35
C ASP A 90 -2.14 15.22 12.26
N ALA A 91 -1.86 15.55 10.99
CA ALA A 91 -2.74 15.24 9.88
C ALA A 91 -2.97 13.72 9.75
N LEU A 92 -1.91 12.91 9.85
CA LEU A 92 -1.99 11.46 9.84
C LEU A 92 -2.74 10.92 11.06
N ALA A 93 -2.46 11.42 12.26
CA ALA A 93 -3.16 11.01 13.48
C ALA A 93 -4.68 11.30 13.40
N GLN A 94 -5.04 12.50 12.92
CA GLN A 94 -6.45 12.89 12.73
C GLN A 94 -7.12 12.08 11.61
N LEU A 95 -6.39 11.72 10.55
CA LEU A 95 -6.90 10.86 9.47
C LEU A 95 -7.27 9.48 10.02
N LEU A 96 -6.35 8.86 10.76
CA LEU A 96 -6.56 7.54 11.38
C LEU A 96 -7.69 7.57 12.42
N ALA A 97 -7.88 8.71 13.09
CA ALA A 97 -8.99 8.93 14.03
C ALA A 97 -10.33 9.28 13.34
N GLY A 98 -10.40 9.32 12.01
CA GLY A 98 -11.61 9.66 11.25
C GLY A 98 -12.01 11.14 11.30
N ARG A 99 -11.16 12.03 11.83
CA ARG A 99 -11.41 13.47 11.96
C ARG A 99 -10.98 14.22 10.69
N PHE A 100 -11.65 13.93 9.58
CA PHE A 100 -11.22 14.30 8.22
C PHE A 100 -11.02 15.81 8.00
N LEU A 101 -11.91 16.67 8.50
CA LEU A 101 -11.76 18.13 8.37
C LEU A 101 -10.50 18.66 9.10
N ARG A 102 -10.22 18.14 10.31
CA ARG A 102 -9.02 18.52 11.08
C ARG A 102 -7.75 18.00 10.44
N SER A 103 -7.80 16.76 9.95
CA SER A 103 -6.71 16.15 9.19
C SER A 103 -6.38 16.96 7.93
N ARG A 104 -7.39 17.33 7.13
CA ARG A 104 -7.19 18.18 5.95
C ARG A 104 -6.58 19.52 6.31
N LYS A 105 -7.08 20.19 7.35
CA LYS A 105 -6.52 21.47 7.83
C LYS A 105 -5.05 21.34 8.25
N ALA A 106 -4.69 20.28 8.97
CA ALA A 106 -3.30 20.02 9.37
C ALA A 106 -2.40 19.69 8.18
N ALA A 107 -2.88 18.92 7.20
CA ALA A 107 -2.14 18.65 5.97
C ALA A 107 -1.87 19.93 5.16
N LEU A 108 -2.88 20.80 5.02
CA LEU A 108 -2.71 22.10 4.36
C LEU A 108 -1.74 23.01 5.12
N ALA A 109 -1.77 23.01 6.46
CA ALA A 109 -0.81 23.75 7.27
C ALA A 109 0.64 23.25 7.05
N ALA A 110 0.85 21.94 6.88
CA ALA A 110 2.16 21.39 6.53
C ALA A 110 2.63 21.88 5.15
N LEU A 111 1.73 21.92 4.15
CA LEU A 111 2.02 22.46 2.82
C LEU A 111 2.35 23.96 2.86
N GLU A 112 1.61 24.73 3.64
CA GLU A 112 1.85 26.16 3.82
C GLU A 112 3.25 26.41 4.42
N GLN A 113 3.64 25.69 5.48
CA GLN A 113 4.97 25.81 6.07
C GLN A 113 6.08 25.39 5.12
N GLU A 114 5.88 24.31 4.37
CA GLU A 114 6.85 23.82 3.39
C GLU A 114 7.03 24.82 2.24
N SER A 115 5.93 25.40 1.73
CA SER A 115 6.01 26.47 0.73
C SER A 115 6.73 27.70 1.27
N ALA A 116 6.49 28.11 2.52
CA ALA A 116 7.16 29.23 3.14
C ALA A 116 8.67 28.99 3.32
N LEU A 117 9.09 27.75 3.57
CA LEU A 117 10.49 27.36 3.62
C LEU A 117 11.14 27.38 2.23
N GLN A 118 10.41 26.93 1.19
CA GLN A 118 10.90 27.02 -0.19
C GLN A 118 11.10 28.46 -0.67
N HIS A 119 10.14 29.36 -0.41
CA HIS A 119 10.28 30.78 -0.76
C HIS A 119 11.45 31.45 -0.03
N ALA A 120 11.80 30.97 1.16
CA ALA A 120 12.97 31.41 1.91
C ALA A 120 14.29 30.79 1.40
N ASN A 121 14.26 30.00 0.31
CA ASN A 121 15.38 29.21 -0.21
C ASN A 121 16.06 28.35 0.87
N ALA A 122 15.29 27.92 1.88
CA ALA A 122 15.79 27.04 2.93
C ALA A 122 15.77 25.60 2.42
N SER A 123 16.93 24.95 2.42
CA SER A 123 17.02 23.52 2.09
C SER A 123 16.36 22.70 3.19
N VAL A 124 15.18 22.14 2.90
CA VAL A 124 14.48 21.22 3.79
C VAL A 124 14.78 19.77 3.36
N PRO A 125 15.45 18.97 4.21
CA PRO A 125 15.64 17.55 3.93
C PRO A 125 14.27 16.87 3.75
N HIS A 126 14.12 16.06 2.70
CA HIS A 126 12.86 15.35 2.41
C HIS A 126 11.62 16.24 2.15
N GLY A 127 11.77 17.55 1.94
CA GLY A 127 10.64 18.48 1.74
C GLY A 127 9.68 18.05 0.62
N SER A 128 10.19 17.54 -0.50
CA SER A 128 9.35 17.04 -1.60
C SER A 128 8.53 15.78 -1.22
N GLN A 129 9.09 14.91 -0.37
CA GLN A 129 8.37 13.73 0.10
C GLN A 129 7.27 14.13 1.07
N LEU A 130 7.58 15.03 2.01
CA LEU A 130 6.61 15.58 2.94
C LEU A 130 5.46 16.27 2.21
N ARG A 131 5.78 17.09 1.20
CA ARG A 131 4.79 17.72 0.32
C ARG A 131 3.90 16.68 -0.35
N THR A 132 4.49 15.66 -0.98
CA THR A 132 3.73 14.58 -1.64
C THR A 132 2.80 13.86 -0.66
N LEU A 133 3.30 13.52 0.53
CA LEU A 133 2.50 12.88 1.58
C LEU A 133 1.37 13.78 2.10
N ALA A 134 1.64 15.07 2.30
CA ALA A 134 0.62 16.03 2.74
C ALA A 134 -0.49 16.18 1.68
N HIS A 135 -0.15 16.23 0.39
CA HIS A 135 -1.14 16.16 -0.69
C HIS A 135 -1.91 14.83 -0.68
N MET A 136 -1.25 13.69 -0.48
CA MET A 136 -1.94 12.39 -0.38
C MET A 136 -2.92 12.33 0.81
N VAL A 137 -2.57 12.89 1.97
CA VAL A 137 -3.48 13.00 3.12
C VAL A 137 -4.65 13.95 2.83
N ALA A 138 -4.38 15.10 2.20
CA ALA A 138 -5.42 16.04 1.77
C ALA A 138 -6.38 15.41 0.74
N ALA A 139 -5.87 14.60 -0.18
CA ALA A 139 -6.67 13.87 -1.16
C ALA A 139 -7.52 12.77 -0.48
N GLU A 140 -6.94 11.98 0.43
CA GLU A 140 -7.64 10.93 1.18
C GLU A 140 -8.77 11.51 2.06
N THR A 141 -8.50 12.60 2.77
CA THR A 141 -9.53 13.28 3.57
C THR A 141 -10.62 13.89 2.70
N SER A 142 -10.28 14.42 1.53
CA SER A 142 -11.27 14.94 0.57
C SER A 142 -12.12 13.81 -0.01
N HIS A 143 -11.54 12.64 -0.30
CA HIS A 143 -12.29 11.45 -0.67
C HIS A 143 -13.29 11.03 0.43
N ALA A 144 -12.85 10.97 1.68
CA ALA A 144 -13.72 10.64 2.82
C ALA A 144 -14.85 11.66 3.04
N LEU A 145 -14.62 12.93 2.67
CA LEU A 145 -15.61 14.01 2.70
C LEU A 145 -16.46 14.09 1.41
N GLN A 146 -16.30 13.15 0.47
CA GLN A 146 -16.96 13.13 -0.84
C GLN A 146 -16.68 14.37 -1.73
N ASP A 147 -15.61 15.11 -1.45
CA ASP A 147 -15.15 16.24 -2.27
C ASP A 147 -14.23 15.76 -3.39
N ARG A 148 -14.85 15.30 -4.49
CA ARG A 148 -14.13 14.76 -5.67
C ARG A 148 -13.20 15.78 -6.31
N SER A 149 -13.59 17.06 -6.32
CA SER A 149 -12.82 18.13 -6.94
C SER A 149 -11.47 18.34 -6.25
N GLN A 150 -11.49 18.46 -4.91
CA GLN A 150 -10.27 18.63 -4.13
C GLN A 150 -9.43 17.37 -4.07
N ARG A 151 -10.07 16.20 -4.05
CA ARG A 151 -9.37 14.91 -4.15
C ARG A 151 -8.51 14.84 -5.41
N GLU A 152 -9.09 15.13 -6.58
CA GLU A 152 -8.36 15.07 -7.85
C GLU A 152 -7.29 16.16 -7.95
N HIS A 153 -7.58 17.37 -7.46
CA HIS A 153 -6.58 18.45 -7.36
C HIS A 153 -5.35 18.02 -6.57
N HIS A 154 -5.53 17.51 -5.36
CA HIS A 154 -4.42 17.08 -4.51
C HIS A 154 -3.70 15.83 -5.05
N LEU A 155 -4.42 14.90 -5.68
CA LEU A 155 -3.81 13.74 -6.36
C LEU A 155 -2.87 14.19 -7.49
N ASN A 156 -3.32 15.11 -8.33
CA ASN A 156 -2.51 15.63 -9.44
C ASN A 156 -1.27 16.38 -8.96
N GLN A 157 -1.38 17.17 -7.88
CA GLN A 157 -0.23 17.81 -7.24
C GLN A 157 0.77 16.76 -6.71
N ALA A 158 0.30 15.72 -6.02
CA ALA A 158 1.16 14.63 -5.54
C ALA A 158 1.88 13.92 -6.70
N LEU A 159 1.16 13.56 -7.77
CA LEU A 159 1.74 12.88 -8.93
C LEU A 159 2.71 13.79 -9.69
N GLY A 160 2.42 15.08 -9.83
CA GLY A 160 3.30 16.08 -10.46
C GLY A 160 4.66 16.17 -9.77
N HIS A 161 4.68 16.30 -8.43
CA HIS A 161 5.94 16.34 -7.68
C HIS A 161 6.76 15.05 -7.77
N THR A 162 6.09 13.90 -7.91
CA THR A 162 6.81 12.63 -8.11
C THR A 162 7.39 12.47 -9.52
N ALA A 163 6.87 13.18 -10.51
CA ALA A 163 7.36 13.09 -11.89
C ALA A 163 8.71 13.82 -12.10
N GLU A 164 8.92 14.91 -11.37
CA GLU A 164 10.09 15.79 -11.51
C GLU A 164 11.41 15.17 -11.00
N ARG A 165 11.32 14.24 -10.03
CA ARG A 165 12.51 13.67 -9.37
C ARG A 165 12.51 12.14 -9.44
N ARG A 166 13.51 11.57 -10.11
CA ARG A 166 13.69 10.12 -10.19
C ARG A 166 14.53 9.62 -9.02
N SER A 167 13.87 9.15 -7.97
CA SER A 167 14.47 8.41 -6.87
C SER A 167 13.62 7.19 -6.54
N THR A 168 14.20 6.17 -5.89
CA THR A 168 13.47 4.98 -5.44
C THR A 168 12.30 5.35 -4.52
N GLN A 169 12.54 6.24 -3.56
CA GLN A 169 11.51 6.74 -2.63
C GLN A 169 10.40 7.50 -3.37
N THR A 170 10.75 8.29 -4.39
CA THR A 170 9.76 9.00 -5.21
C THR A 170 8.91 8.04 -6.03
N GLN A 171 9.52 6.96 -6.53
CA GLN A 171 8.79 5.90 -7.23
C GLN A 171 7.82 5.18 -6.30
N GLU A 172 8.22 4.83 -5.08
CA GLU A 172 7.34 4.22 -4.08
C GLU A 172 6.13 5.11 -3.75
N LEU A 173 6.36 6.42 -3.58
CA LEU A 173 5.28 7.39 -3.36
C LEU A 173 4.33 7.45 -4.55
N ARG A 174 4.85 7.44 -5.79
CA ARG A 174 4.05 7.43 -7.01
C ARG A 174 3.22 6.16 -7.13
N GLU A 175 3.81 5.00 -6.87
CA GLU A 175 3.12 3.71 -6.84
C GLU A 175 2.00 3.71 -5.79
N GLY A 176 2.28 4.25 -4.60
CA GLY A 176 1.28 4.42 -3.54
C GLY A 176 0.13 5.34 -3.94
N ALA A 177 0.42 6.45 -4.63
CA ALA A 177 -0.58 7.38 -5.14
C ALA A 177 -1.51 6.72 -6.17
N HIS A 178 -0.97 6.00 -7.15
CA HIS A 178 -1.76 5.27 -8.13
C HIS A 178 -2.58 4.14 -7.50
N MET A 179 -2.01 3.36 -6.57
CA MET A 179 -2.77 2.33 -5.85
C MET A 179 -3.94 2.92 -5.05
N ARG A 180 -3.73 4.08 -4.42
CA ARG A 180 -4.77 4.75 -3.66
C ARG A 180 -5.85 5.34 -4.58
N ALA A 181 -5.46 5.97 -5.68
CA ALA A 181 -6.38 6.49 -6.69
C ALA A 181 -7.25 5.38 -7.28
N ALA A 182 -6.67 4.23 -7.62
CA ALA A 182 -7.42 3.07 -8.12
C ALA A 182 -8.47 2.57 -7.11
N ARG A 183 -8.15 2.63 -5.80
CA ARG A 183 -9.11 2.30 -4.75
C ARG A 183 -10.25 3.32 -4.67
N TRP A 184 -9.96 4.62 -4.77
CA TRP A 184 -11.02 5.63 -4.80
C TRP A 184 -11.95 5.47 -6.00
N SER A 185 -11.42 5.11 -7.17
CA SER A 185 -12.23 4.78 -8.36
C SER A 185 -13.16 3.59 -8.11
N LEU A 186 -12.69 2.54 -7.43
CA LEU A 186 -13.54 1.42 -7.00
C LEU A 186 -14.66 1.85 -6.05
N ASP A 187 -14.34 2.71 -5.07
CA ASP A 187 -15.31 3.23 -4.12
C ASP A 187 -16.38 4.09 -4.84
N ASP A 188 -15.97 4.79 -5.92
CA ASP A 188 -16.85 5.53 -6.83
C ASP A 188 -17.61 4.64 -7.86
N ARG A 189 -17.41 3.32 -7.82
CA ARG A 189 -17.92 2.32 -8.80
C ARG A 189 -17.43 2.51 -10.25
N ASP A 190 -16.34 3.24 -10.43
CA ASP A 190 -15.67 3.42 -11.71
C ASP A 190 -14.56 2.37 -11.87
N ALA A 191 -14.94 1.24 -12.45
CA ALA A 191 -14.05 0.09 -12.56
C ALA A 191 -12.99 0.27 -13.66
N ASP A 192 -13.34 0.94 -14.76
CA ASP A 192 -12.42 1.22 -15.87
C ASP A 192 -11.32 2.18 -15.42
N ALA A 193 -11.67 3.26 -14.72
CA ALA A 193 -10.67 4.16 -14.15
C ALA A 193 -9.76 3.44 -13.14
N ALA A 194 -10.30 2.51 -12.34
CA ALA A 194 -9.49 1.71 -11.42
C ALA A 194 -8.46 0.85 -12.18
N LEU A 195 -8.86 0.20 -13.28
CA LEU A 195 -7.98 -0.60 -14.12
C LEU A 195 -6.92 0.26 -14.84
N GLU A 196 -7.30 1.42 -15.35
CA GLU A 196 -6.37 2.37 -15.99
C GLU A 196 -5.30 2.86 -14.99
N ARG A 197 -5.71 3.23 -13.77
CA ARG A 197 -4.77 3.62 -12.71
C ARG A 197 -3.83 2.47 -12.34
N LEU A 198 -4.31 1.23 -12.32
CA LEU A 198 -3.44 0.06 -12.12
C LEU A 198 -2.49 -0.19 -13.30
N ALA A 199 -2.91 0.05 -14.54
CA ALA A 199 -2.07 -0.11 -15.73
C ALA A 199 -0.89 0.87 -15.75
N SER A 200 -1.02 2.02 -15.08
CA SER A 200 0.07 3.00 -14.92
C SER A 200 1.16 2.58 -13.92
N LEU A 201 0.97 1.48 -13.18
CA LEU A 201 1.96 0.96 -12.23
C LEU A 201 3.05 0.17 -12.96
N PRO A 202 4.32 0.21 -12.48
CA PRO A 202 5.35 -0.69 -12.98
C PRO A 202 5.01 -2.15 -12.66
N GLN A 203 5.53 -3.08 -13.47
CA GLN A 203 5.21 -4.52 -13.38
C GLN A 203 5.37 -5.10 -11.96
N GLY A 204 6.40 -4.67 -11.22
CA GLY A 204 6.62 -5.11 -9.84
C GLY A 204 5.52 -4.67 -8.88
N ALA A 205 5.03 -3.42 -9.01
CA ALA A 205 3.96 -2.89 -8.17
C ALA A 205 2.58 -3.47 -8.54
N ALA A 206 2.32 -3.71 -9.82
CA ALA A 206 1.07 -4.32 -10.30
C ALA A 206 0.87 -5.76 -9.79
N ARG A 207 1.95 -6.48 -9.51
CA ARG A 207 1.91 -7.86 -8.96
C ARG A 207 1.74 -7.91 -7.44
N ARG A 208 1.78 -6.78 -6.73
CA ARG A 208 1.59 -6.76 -5.27
C ARG A 208 0.16 -7.18 -4.92
N THR A 209 -0.01 -7.88 -3.80
CA THR A 209 -1.32 -8.40 -3.35
C THR A 209 -2.41 -7.33 -3.29
N LEU A 210 -2.08 -6.09 -2.90
CA LEU A 210 -3.04 -4.99 -2.88
C LEU A 210 -3.55 -4.62 -4.29
N ALA A 211 -2.64 -4.50 -5.26
CA ALA A 211 -2.99 -4.20 -6.64
C ALA A 211 -3.85 -5.31 -7.25
N LEU A 212 -3.48 -6.57 -7.03
CA LEU A 212 -4.27 -7.73 -7.47
C LEU A 212 -5.67 -7.77 -6.84
N ARG A 213 -5.81 -7.39 -5.57
CA ARG A 213 -7.14 -7.29 -4.91
C ARG A 213 -8.01 -6.18 -5.53
N ILE A 214 -7.42 -5.03 -5.86
CA ILE A 214 -8.12 -3.94 -6.57
C ILE A 214 -8.52 -4.42 -7.96
N LYS A 215 -7.60 -5.04 -8.70
CA LYS A 215 -7.84 -5.61 -10.02
C LYS A 215 -8.99 -6.62 -10.02
N LEU A 216 -9.00 -7.57 -9.09
CA LEU A 216 -10.08 -8.55 -8.95
C LEU A 216 -11.44 -7.88 -8.77
N LYS A 217 -11.52 -6.85 -7.91
CA LYS A 217 -12.77 -6.11 -7.68
C LYS A 217 -13.21 -5.33 -8.93
N ALA A 218 -12.28 -4.66 -9.60
CA ALA A 218 -12.55 -3.88 -10.80
C ALA A 218 -13.02 -4.78 -11.96
N ALA A 219 -12.31 -5.88 -12.21
CA ALA A 219 -12.66 -6.84 -13.25
C ALA A 219 -14.07 -7.44 -13.03
N ARG A 220 -14.43 -7.74 -11.78
CA ARG A 220 -15.79 -8.20 -11.43
C ARG A 220 -16.85 -7.14 -11.65
N LEU A 221 -16.58 -5.87 -11.31
CA LEU A 221 -17.52 -4.77 -11.54
C LEU A 221 -17.74 -4.47 -13.02
N SER A 222 -16.72 -4.70 -13.85
CA SER A 222 -16.76 -4.45 -15.31
C SER A 222 -17.29 -5.64 -16.12
N GLY A 223 -17.57 -6.80 -15.49
CA GLY A 223 -17.95 -8.02 -16.20
C GLY A 223 -16.80 -8.73 -16.92
N HIS A 224 -15.53 -8.38 -16.64
CA HIS A 224 -14.35 -9.07 -17.17
C HIS A 224 -14.08 -10.37 -16.39
N THR A 225 -15.01 -11.33 -16.44
CA THR A 225 -15.04 -12.52 -15.58
C THR A 225 -13.81 -13.42 -15.77
N GLN A 226 -13.29 -13.55 -16.99
CA GLN A 226 -12.08 -14.33 -17.27
C GLN A 226 -10.85 -13.73 -16.57
N GLU A 227 -10.64 -12.42 -16.70
CA GLU A 227 -9.54 -11.73 -16.04
C GLU A 227 -9.67 -11.76 -14.52
N ALA A 228 -10.91 -11.69 -14.01
CA ALA A 228 -11.19 -11.85 -12.59
C ALA A 228 -10.82 -13.27 -12.10
N LEU A 229 -11.12 -14.32 -12.87
CA LEU A 229 -10.79 -15.70 -12.52
C LEU A 229 -9.28 -15.90 -12.40
N ASP A 230 -8.51 -15.44 -13.39
CA ASP A 230 -7.05 -15.54 -13.38
C ASP A 230 -6.42 -14.76 -12.22
N THR A 231 -6.96 -13.57 -11.94
CA THR A 231 -6.53 -12.76 -10.78
C THR A 231 -6.87 -13.44 -9.45
N ALA A 232 -8.02 -14.09 -9.34
CA ALA A 232 -8.41 -14.85 -8.14
C ALA A 232 -7.50 -16.06 -7.90
N ARG A 233 -7.13 -16.79 -8.95
CA ARG A 233 -6.17 -17.91 -8.88
C ARG A 233 -4.79 -17.42 -8.40
N LEU A 234 -4.30 -16.31 -8.94
CA LEU A 234 -3.04 -15.70 -8.49
C LEU A 234 -3.10 -15.31 -7.00
N LEU A 235 -4.18 -14.64 -6.57
CA LEU A 235 -4.38 -14.29 -5.16
C LEU A 235 -4.44 -15.52 -4.24
N GLY A 236 -5.05 -16.61 -4.70
CA GLY A 236 -5.02 -17.90 -4.01
C GLY A 236 -3.61 -18.46 -3.84
N LYS A 237 -2.81 -18.47 -4.93
CA LYS A 237 -1.40 -18.90 -4.92
C LYS A 237 -0.54 -18.06 -3.96
N HIS A 238 -0.80 -16.76 -3.87
CA HIS A 238 -0.15 -15.84 -2.94
C HIS A 238 -0.67 -15.92 -1.49
N ARG A 239 -1.62 -16.82 -1.17
CA ARG A 239 -2.28 -16.93 0.15
C ARG A 239 -2.90 -15.61 0.62
N ALA A 240 -3.38 -14.80 -0.33
CA ALA A 240 -4.06 -13.54 -0.03
C ALA A 240 -5.48 -13.75 0.53
N PHE A 241 -6.03 -14.95 0.34
CA PHE A 241 -7.29 -15.42 0.91
C PHE A 241 -7.05 -16.75 1.64
N SER A 242 -7.96 -17.14 2.53
CA SER A 242 -7.99 -18.53 3.00
C SER A 242 -8.24 -19.47 1.81
N ALA A 243 -7.77 -20.71 1.90
CA ALA A 243 -7.96 -21.70 0.82
C ALA A 243 -9.45 -21.87 0.46
N THR A 244 -10.32 -21.91 1.47
CA THR A 244 -11.78 -22.01 1.31
C THR A 244 -12.38 -20.78 0.64
N ALA A 245 -11.92 -19.57 1.00
CA ALA A 245 -12.39 -18.34 0.37
C ALA A 245 -11.92 -18.23 -1.08
N ALA A 246 -10.67 -18.60 -1.38
CA ALA A 246 -10.15 -18.63 -2.74
C ALA A 246 -10.96 -19.60 -3.62
N GLN A 247 -11.21 -20.83 -3.14
CA GLN A 247 -12.04 -21.81 -3.84
C GLN A 247 -13.46 -21.29 -4.07
N SER A 248 -14.08 -20.65 -3.07
CA SER A 248 -15.43 -20.09 -3.22
C SER A 248 -15.50 -18.98 -4.27
N ILE A 249 -14.51 -18.08 -4.31
CA ILE A 249 -14.43 -17.00 -5.31
C ILE A 249 -14.21 -17.58 -6.72
N VAL A 250 -13.25 -18.49 -6.86
CA VAL A 250 -12.95 -19.18 -8.14
C VAL A 250 -14.18 -19.91 -8.65
N ARG A 251 -14.86 -20.65 -7.78
CA ARG A 251 -16.10 -21.35 -8.10
C ARG A 251 -17.17 -20.38 -8.62
N GLY A 252 -17.42 -19.27 -7.91
CA GLY A 252 -18.41 -18.29 -8.35
C GLY A 252 -18.11 -17.71 -9.73
N LEU A 253 -16.85 -17.38 -10.01
CA LEU A 253 -16.43 -16.84 -11.31
C LEU A 253 -16.48 -17.89 -12.43
N ALA A 254 -16.10 -19.13 -12.13
CA ALA A 254 -16.20 -20.24 -13.08
C ALA A 254 -17.66 -20.56 -13.42
N THR A 255 -18.56 -20.57 -12.42
CA THR A 255 -20.00 -20.72 -12.63
C THR A 255 -20.54 -19.62 -13.55
N GLU A 256 -20.14 -18.37 -13.34
CA GLU A 256 -20.55 -17.23 -14.17
C GLU A 256 -20.07 -17.38 -15.63
N LEU A 257 -18.81 -17.78 -15.85
CA LEU A 257 -18.27 -18.06 -17.18
C LEU A 257 -19.02 -19.19 -17.90
N ILE A 258 -19.34 -20.27 -17.18
CA ILE A 258 -20.14 -21.38 -17.71
C ILE A 258 -21.53 -20.89 -18.11
N HIS A 259 -22.18 -20.08 -17.26
CA HIS A 259 -23.51 -19.56 -17.53
C HIS A 259 -23.54 -18.64 -18.76
N ASN A 260 -22.52 -17.80 -18.91
CA ASN A 260 -22.39 -16.85 -20.02
C ASN A 260 -21.95 -17.49 -21.35
N ALA A 261 -21.73 -18.80 -21.40
CA ALA A 261 -21.49 -19.49 -22.67
C ALA A 261 -22.79 -19.62 -23.48
N HIS A 262 -22.76 -19.22 -24.75
CA HIS A 262 -23.92 -19.17 -25.64
C HIS A 262 -23.97 -20.33 -26.64
N ASP A 263 -22.84 -20.99 -26.86
CA ASP A 263 -22.72 -22.12 -27.79
C ASP A 263 -21.86 -23.25 -27.16
N PRO A 264 -21.97 -24.50 -27.65
CA PRO A 264 -21.23 -25.62 -27.08
C PRO A 264 -19.71 -25.49 -27.25
N ALA A 265 -19.23 -24.82 -28.30
CA ALA A 265 -17.80 -24.64 -28.56
C ALA A 265 -17.14 -23.68 -27.55
N GLN A 266 -17.79 -22.57 -27.25
CA GLN A 266 -17.44 -21.60 -26.23
C GLN A 266 -17.46 -22.25 -24.85
N LEU A 267 -18.50 -23.02 -24.53
CA LEU A 267 -18.57 -23.74 -23.27
C LEU A 267 -17.42 -24.74 -23.14
N GLN A 268 -17.09 -25.47 -24.21
CA GLN A 268 -15.99 -26.42 -24.24
C GLN A 268 -14.63 -25.72 -24.06
N SER A 269 -14.42 -24.57 -24.70
CA SER A 269 -13.23 -23.72 -24.51
C SER A 269 -13.13 -23.23 -23.06
N THR A 270 -14.22 -22.72 -22.50
CA THR A 270 -14.29 -22.29 -21.11
C THR A 270 -13.95 -23.45 -20.17
N TRP A 271 -14.55 -24.62 -20.37
CA TRP A 271 -14.29 -25.82 -19.57
C TRP A 271 -12.82 -26.26 -19.65
N GLN A 272 -12.21 -26.22 -20.83
CA GLN A 272 -10.80 -26.56 -21.02
C GLN A 272 -9.85 -25.55 -20.36
N SER A 273 -10.27 -24.28 -20.22
CA SER A 273 -9.49 -23.24 -19.51
C SER A 273 -9.49 -23.40 -17.98
N LEU A 274 -10.35 -24.25 -17.43
CA LEU A 274 -10.42 -24.54 -15.99
C LEU A 274 -9.30 -25.51 -15.57
N GLU A 275 -8.67 -25.21 -14.42
CA GLU A 275 -7.64 -26.08 -13.82
C GLU A 275 -8.28 -27.44 -13.46
N ALA A 276 -7.49 -28.52 -13.41
CA ALA A 276 -8.02 -29.86 -13.13
C ALA A 276 -8.72 -29.96 -11.76
N SER A 277 -8.22 -29.21 -10.77
CA SER A 277 -8.82 -29.07 -9.43
C SER A 277 -10.19 -28.39 -9.46
N GLU A 278 -10.40 -27.44 -10.38
CA GLU A 278 -11.67 -26.73 -10.56
C GLU A 278 -12.67 -27.62 -11.29
N ARG A 279 -12.24 -28.36 -12.33
CA ARG A 279 -13.08 -29.35 -13.02
C ARG A 279 -13.49 -30.51 -12.14
N ALA A 280 -12.68 -30.85 -11.13
CA ALA A 280 -13.01 -31.86 -10.14
C ALA A 280 -14.09 -31.41 -9.13
N MET A 281 -14.44 -30.11 -9.08
CA MET A 281 -15.50 -29.62 -8.20
C MET A 281 -16.87 -30.12 -8.71
N PRO A 282 -17.62 -30.88 -7.89
CA PRO A 282 -18.91 -31.44 -8.32
C PRO A 282 -19.89 -30.39 -8.83
N GLU A 283 -19.93 -29.24 -8.18
CA GLU A 283 -20.87 -28.15 -8.48
C GLU A 283 -20.63 -27.57 -9.87
N LEU A 284 -19.36 -27.38 -10.26
CA LEU A 284 -18.98 -26.86 -11.58
C LEU A 284 -19.21 -27.89 -12.67
N ALA A 285 -18.86 -29.16 -12.43
CA ALA A 285 -19.07 -30.24 -13.39
C ALA A 285 -20.57 -30.46 -13.69
N ILE A 286 -21.42 -30.48 -12.67
CA ILE A 286 -22.87 -30.58 -12.86
C ILE A 286 -23.42 -29.39 -13.64
N GLN A 287 -23.02 -28.16 -13.28
CA GLN A 287 -23.48 -26.95 -13.99
C GLN A 287 -23.01 -26.90 -15.43
N ALA A 288 -21.75 -27.25 -15.70
CA ALA A 288 -21.20 -27.31 -17.05
C ALA A 288 -21.94 -28.35 -17.90
N ALA A 289 -22.21 -29.54 -17.35
CA ALA A 289 -22.94 -30.61 -18.03
C ALA A 289 -24.39 -30.20 -18.34
N GLN A 290 -25.10 -29.60 -17.36
CA GLN A 290 -26.46 -29.09 -17.57
C GLN A 290 -26.49 -28.00 -18.65
N ARG A 291 -25.52 -27.07 -18.63
CA ARG A 291 -25.43 -26.01 -19.64
C ARG A 291 -25.14 -26.59 -21.02
N LEU A 292 -24.25 -27.57 -21.12
CA LEU A 292 -23.93 -28.24 -22.39
C LEU A 292 -25.16 -28.93 -22.98
N ALA A 293 -25.95 -29.62 -22.16
CA ALA A 293 -27.21 -30.23 -22.59
C ALA A 293 -28.23 -29.19 -23.08
N GLN A 294 -28.37 -28.06 -22.37
CA GLN A 294 -29.25 -26.95 -22.79
C GLN A 294 -28.84 -26.29 -24.10
N LEU A 295 -27.54 -26.27 -24.40
CA LEU A 295 -26.97 -25.72 -25.64
C LEU A 295 -26.97 -26.73 -26.80
N GLY A 296 -27.54 -27.92 -26.61
CA GLY A 296 -27.59 -28.98 -27.64
C GLY A 296 -26.25 -29.67 -27.88
N GLY A 297 -25.35 -29.69 -26.90
CA GLY A 297 -24.09 -30.43 -26.98
C GLY A 297 -24.27 -31.95 -26.94
N SER A 298 -23.21 -32.69 -27.24
CA SER A 298 -23.28 -34.15 -27.31
C SER A 298 -23.58 -34.79 -25.95
N ALA A 299 -24.55 -35.72 -25.91
CA ALA A 299 -24.94 -36.43 -24.70
C ALA A 299 -23.79 -37.27 -24.11
N GLU A 300 -22.90 -37.81 -24.96
CA GLU A 300 -21.67 -38.50 -24.54
C GLU A 300 -20.75 -37.60 -23.72
N GLN A 301 -20.56 -36.36 -24.14
CA GLN A 301 -19.69 -35.40 -23.45
C GLN A 301 -20.30 -34.93 -22.13
N VAL A 302 -21.62 -34.69 -22.09
CA VAL A 302 -22.36 -34.41 -20.86
C VAL A 302 -22.11 -35.52 -19.83
N ARG A 303 -22.27 -36.78 -20.25
CA ARG A 303 -22.00 -37.95 -19.41
C ARG A 303 -20.54 -38.04 -18.99
N GLN A 304 -19.60 -37.76 -19.87
CA GLN A 304 -18.17 -37.76 -19.54
C GLN A 304 -17.85 -36.75 -18.42
N TRP A 305 -18.48 -35.57 -18.42
CA TRP A 305 -18.26 -34.55 -17.38
C TRP A 305 -18.96 -34.90 -16.06
N LEU A 306 -20.08 -35.62 -16.11
CA LEU A 306 -20.80 -36.07 -14.91
C LEU A 306 -20.17 -37.32 -14.26
N LEU A 307 -19.40 -38.11 -15.01
CA LEU A 307 -18.84 -39.38 -14.53
C LEU A 307 -18.03 -39.28 -13.21
N PRO A 308 -17.09 -38.32 -13.06
CA PRO A 308 -16.33 -38.21 -11.81
C PRO A 308 -17.23 -37.86 -10.62
N VAL A 309 -18.28 -37.07 -10.86
CA VAL A 309 -19.25 -36.66 -9.82
C VAL A 309 -20.14 -37.82 -9.43
N TRP A 310 -20.57 -38.63 -10.41
CA TRP A 310 -21.31 -39.86 -10.19
C TRP A 310 -20.52 -40.85 -9.33
N GLN A 311 -19.25 -41.11 -9.70
CA GLN A 311 -18.37 -42.00 -8.94
C GLN A 311 -18.23 -41.51 -7.50
N HIS A 312 -17.99 -40.21 -7.31
CA HIS A 312 -17.90 -39.62 -5.97
C HIS A 312 -19.18 -39.81 -5.14
N MET A 313 -20.37 -39.71 -5.76
CA MET A 313 -21.65 -39.94 -5.08
C MET A 313 -21.86 -41.41 -4.69
N VAL A 314 -21.45 -42.35 -5.56
CA VAL A 314 -21.64 -43.79 -5.34
C VAL A 314 -20.63 -44.34 -4.33
N ASP A 315 -19.36 -43.95 -4.45
CA ASP A 315 -18.27 -44.45 -3.59
C ASP A 315 -18.35 -43.89 -2.17
N LEU A 316 -18.82 -42.65 -2.01
CA LEU A 316 -18.89 -41.95 -0.73
C LEU A 316 -20.33 -41.48 -0.44
N PRO A 317 -21.14 -42.30 0.24
CA PRO A 317 -22.48 -41.92 0.67
C PRO A 317 -22.41 -40.64 1.52
N ASN A 318 -23.20 -39.62 1.16
CA ASN A 318 -23.28 -38.29 1.81
C ASN A 318 -22.11 -37.32 1.58
N ALA A 319 -21.12 -37.64 0.74
CA ALA A 319 -20.06 -36.68 0.42
C ALA A 319 -20.55 -35.47 -0.40
N LEU A 320 -21.65 -35.65 -1.12
CA LEU A 320 -22.23 -34.64 -1.99
C LEU A 320 -23.50 -34.07 -1.36
N ALA A 321 -23.58 -32.74 -1.22
CA ALA A 321 -24.74 -32.10 -0.62
C ALA A 321 -26.02 -32.41 -1.40
N GLU A 322 -27.13 -32.60 -0.68
CA GLU A 322 -28.40 -33.09 -1.24
C GLU A 322 -28.86 -32.34 -2.49
N HIS A 323 -28.78 -31.01 -2.47
CA HIS A 323 -29.14 -30.17 -3.62
C HIS A 323 -28.29 -30.43 -4.86
N HIS A 324 -26.98 -30.66 -4.70
CA HIS A 324 -26.12 -31.00 -5.83
C HIS A 324 -26.41 -32.41 -6.35
N ALA A 325 -26.79 -33.35 -5.48
CA ALA A 325 -27.13 -34.70 -5.89
C ALA A 325 -28.43 -34.72 -6.70
N LEU A 326 -29.43 -33.92 -6.30
CA LEU A 326 -30.65 -33.74 -7.09
C LEU A 326 -30.35 -33.13 -8.47
N LYS A 327 -29.48 -32.12 -8.54
CA LYS A 327 -29.07 -31.53 -9.83
C LYS A 327 -28.33 -32.53 -10.73
N LEU A 328 -27.49 -33.39 -10.16
CA LEU A 328 -26.83 -34.47 -10.89
C LEU A 328 -27.86 -35.43 -11.49
N VAL A 329 -28.83 -35.86 -10.68
CA VAL A 329 -29.93 -36.73 -11.12
C VAL A 329 -30.72 -36.10 -12.26
N GLN A 330 -31.12 -34.83 -12.12
CA GLN A 330 -31.83 -34.09 -13.17
C GLN A 330 -31.00 -33.95 -14.46
N ALA A 331 -29.69 -33.76 -14.33
CA ALA A 331 -28.79 -33.67 -15.49
C ALA A 331 -28.69 -35.00 -16.23
N LEU A 332 -28.66 -36.13 -15.50
CA LEU A 332 -28.69 -37.47 -16.08
C LEU A 332 -30.06 -37.80 -16.68
N GLU A 333 -31.14 -37.39 -16.01
CA GLU A 333 -32.53 -37.57 -16.47
C GLU A 333 -32.75 -36.96 -17.86
N ALA A 334 -32.30 -35.72 -18.04
CA ALA A 334 -32.40 -35.01 -19.31
C ALA A 334 -31.67 -35.71 -20.47
N GLY A 335 -30.67 -36.54 -20.16
CA GLY A 335 -29.87 -37.31 -21.12
C GLY A 335 -30.23 -38.79 -21.19
N LEU A 336 -31.34 -39.24 -20.59
CA LEU A 336 -31.71 -40.66 -20.51
C LEU A 336 -31.96 -41.29 -21.89
N HIS A 337 -32.48 -40.53 -22.86
CA HIS A 337 -32.89 -41.06 -24.17
C HIS A 337 -31.70 -41.65 -24.96
N ASP A 338 -30.53 -41.05 -24.80
CA ASP A 338 -29.29 -41.43 -25.50
C ASP A 338 -28.32 -42.21 -24.59
N LEU A 339 -28.83 -42.88 -23.55
CA LEU A 339 -27.97 -43.66 -22.64
C LEU A 339 -27.37 -44.89 -23.32
N ASP A 340 -26.05 -45.01 -23.20
CA ASP A 340 -25.31 -46.20 -23.57
C ASP A 340 -25.51 -47.34 -22.53
N ALA A 341 -25.22 -48.57 -22.96
CA ALA A 341 -25.34 -49.75 -22.10
C ALA A 341 -24.42 -49.66 -20.86
N ALA A 342 -23.29 -48.95 -20.96
CA ALA A 342 -22.34 -48.78 -19.87
C ALA A 342 -22.93 -47.95 -18.72
N TRP A 343 -23.63 -46.85 -19.03
CA TRP A 343 -24.29 -46.03 -18.02
C TRP A 343 -25.50 -46.70 -17.39
N LEU A 344 -26.25 -47.51 -18.14
CA LEU A 344 -27.33 -48.32 -17.57
C LEU A 344 -26.78 -49.30 -16.54
N ALA A 345 -25.73 -50.05 -16.88
CA ALA A 345 -25.07 -50.95 -15.94
C ALA A 345 -24.52 -50.22 -14.70
N ARG A 346 -24.06 -48.97 -14.85
CA ARG A 346 -23.63 -48.12 -13.72
C ARG A 346 -24.80 -47.73 -12.81
N ILE A 347 -25.96 -47.35 -13.38
CA ILE A 347 -27.15 -46.99 -12.60
C ILE A 347 -27.69 -48.21 -11.86
N GLU A 348 -27.78 -49.36 -12.54
CA GLU A 348 -28.25 -50.62 -11.95
C GLU A 348 -27.33 -51.10 -10.82
N SER A 349 -26.02 -51.13 -11.05
CA SER A 349 -25.05 -51.53 -10.01
C SER A 349 -25.07 -50.59 -8.81
N ALA A 350 -25.18 -49.28 -9.02
CA ALA A 350 -25.31 -48.32 -7.92
C ALA A 350 -26.61 -48.51 -7.13
N GLN A 351 -27.73 -48.78 -7.82
CA GLN A 351 -29.02 -49.06 -7.18
C GLN A 351 -28.99 -50.36 -6.37
N GLN A 352 -28.33 -51.41 -6.88
CA GLN A 352 -28.16 -52.67 -6.14
C GLN A 352 -27.26 -52.52 -4.92
N ALA A 353 -26.19 -51.72 -5.03
CA ALA A 353 -25.27 -51.45 -3.92
C ALA A 353 -25.92 -50.60 -2.82
N ASN A 354 -26.75 -49.62 -3.18
CA ASN A 354 -27.40 -48.69 -2.26
C ASN A 354 -28.94 -48.68 -2.45
N PRO A 355 -29.65 -49.76 -2.10
CA PRO A 355 -31.07 -49.93 -2.40
C PRO A 355 -31.99 -48.99 -1.63
N ARG A 356 -31.50 -48.25 -0.61
CA ARG A 356 -32.27 -47.29 0.18
C ARG A 356 -32.22 -45.85 -0.37
N ASP A 357 -31.36 -45.58 -1.36
CA ASP A 357 -31.24 -44.25 -1.94
C ASP A 357 -32.37 -44.01 -2.95
N THR A 358 -33.31 -43.14 -2.59
CA THR A 358 -34.48 -42.79 -3.41
C THR A 358 -34.09 -42.19 -4.76
N ARG A 359 -32.94 -41.52 -4.84
CA ARG A 359 -32.45 -40.89 -6.07
C ARG A 359 -31.99 -41.93 -7.09
N LEU A 360 -31.31 -42.97 -6.62
CA LEU A 360 -30.87 -44.09 -7.46
C LEU A 360 -32.05 -44.94 -7.91
N GLN A 361 -33.02 -45.19 -7.01
CA GLN A 361 -34.28 -45.85 -7.36
C GLN A 361 -35.05 -45.07 -8.44
N TYR A 362 -35.13 -43.75 -8.30
CA TYR A 362 -35.78 -42.88 -9.29
C TYR A 362 -35.10 -42.96 -10.65
N LEU A 363 -33.76 -42.83 -10.71
CA LEU A 363 -33.02 -42.93 -11.97
C LEU A 363 -33.17 -44.31 -12.64
N ALA A 364 -33.10 -45.39 -11.87
CA ALA A 364 -33.30 -46.74 -12.39
C ALA A 364 -34.73 -46.92 -12.93
N GLY A 365 -35.74 -46.46 -12.20
CA GLY A 365 -37.14 -46.50 -12.63
C GLY A 365 -37.39 -45.70 -13.91
N MET A 366 -36.82 -44.50 -14.02
CA MET A 366 -36.91 -43.67 -15.22
C MET A 366 -36.20 -44.29 -16.42
N ALA A 367 -35.05 -44.93 -16.20
CA ALA A 367 -34.33 -45.64 -17.24
C ALA A 367 -35.12 -46.86 -17.78
N CYS A 368 -35.76 -47.64 -16.91
CA CYS A 368 -36.64 -48.75 -17.32
C CYS A 368 -37.86 -48.24 -18.10
N ALA A 369 -38.54 -47.21 -17.58
CA ALA A 369 -39.71 -46.61 -18.20
C ALA A 369 -39.43 -46.10 -19.63
N GLN A 370 -38.27 -45.46 -19.85
CA GLN A 370 -37.89 -45.01 -21.19
C GLN A 370 -37.61 -46.14 -22.18
N ARG A 371 -37.14 -47.30 -21.71
CA ARG A 371 -36.87 -48.46 -22.56
C ARG A 371 -38.05 -49.41 -22.74
N GLN A 372 -39.21 -49.10 -22.17
CA GLN A 372 -40.40 -49.95 -22.18
C GLN A 372 -40.13 -51.36 -21.62
N LEU A 373 -39.25 -51.45 -20.62
CA LEU A 373 -39.00 -52.65 -19.81
C LEU A 373 -39.85 -52.57 -18.55
#